data_AF-A0A2V9MM38-F1
#
_entry.id   AF-A0A2V9MM38-F1
#
_cell.length_a   1.000
_cell.length_b   1.000
_cell.length_c   1.000
_cell.angle_alpha   90.00
_cell.angle_beta   90.00
_cell.angle_gamma   90.00
#
_symmetry.space_group_name_H-M   'P 1'
#
loop_
_entity.id
_entity.type
_entity.pdbx_description
1 polymer ?
#
loop_
_entity_poly.entity_id
_entity_poly.type
_entity_poly.pdbx_seq_one_letter_code
_entity_poly.pdbx_strand_id
1 'polypeptide(L)'
;ASVPGSNVIESQFENAPGDWEQTLHKLTGVTSVQHEGAGMYRILTSDGSRATTDLVEAAVHAGVRVKSLSVQNTTLDDVFVHYTGRQLRDELVKAYGFTMPSRPGMQP
;
A
#
# COMPACT_ATOMS: atom_id res chain seq x y z
N ALA A 1 -13.63 -10.65 1.06
CA ALA A 1 -12.66 -10.15 2.07
C ALA A 1 -12.43 -8.69 1.76
N SER A 2 -12.76 -7.78 2.69
CA SER A 2 -12.50 -6.36 2.51
C SER A 2 -11.00 -6.15 2.66
N VAL A 3 -10.31 -5.68 1.63
CA VAL A 3 -8.93 -5.21 1.78
C VAL A 3 -9.04 -3.94 2.62
N PRO A 4 -8.55 -3.92 3.88
CA PRO A 4 -8.57 -2.70 4.67
C PRO A 4 -7.77 -1.66 3.89
N GLY A 5 -8.39 -0.53 3.56
CA GLY A 5 -7.71 0.59 2.92
C GLY A 5 -6.52 0.98 3.78
N SER A 6 -5.32 0.64 3.32
CA SER A 6 -4.08 0.94 4.02
C SER A 6 -3.47 2.14 3.31
N ASN A 7 -3.29 3.24 4.02
CA ASN A 7 -2.60 4.40 3.49
C ASN A 7 -1.13 4.31 3.89
N VAL A 8 -0.26 4.68 2.97
CA VAL A 8 1.18 4.80 3.20
C VAL A 8 1.52 6.28 3.15
N ILE A 9 2.12 6.80 4.21
CA ILE A 9 2.70 8.14 4.23
C ILE A 9 4.22 7.98 4.19
N GLU A 10 4.86 8.60 3.21
CA GLU A 10 6.31 8.68 3.09
C GLU A 10 6.72 10.10 3.38
N SER A 11 7.59 10.28 4.38
CA SER A 11 7.99 11.60 4.86
C SER A 11 9.48 11.67 5.13
N GLN A 12 10.11 12.76 4.71
CA GLN A 12 11.50 13.05 5.06
C GLN A 12 11.56 14.23 6.02
N PHE A 13 12.28 14.06 7.13
CA PHE A 13 12.49 15.11 8.12
C PHE A 13 13.95 15.52 8.20
N GLU A 14 14.21 16.82 8.35
CA GLU A 14 15.54 17.34 8.65
C GLU A 14 15.76 17.38 10.17
N ASN A 15 16.90 16.85 10.63
CA ASN A 15 17.31 16.87 12.03
C ASN A 15 16.24 16.31 13.00
N ALA A 16 15.61 15.18 12.63
CA ALA A 16 14.65 14.50 13.47
C ALA A 16 15.26 14.12 14.84
N PRO A 17 14.56 14.37 15.96
CA PRO A 17 14.96 13.94 17.30
C PRO A 17 15.20 12.42 17.39
N GLY A 18 16.01 11.97 18.34
CA GLY A 18 16.27 10.54 18.54
C GLY A 18 15.03 9.71 18.92
N ASP A 19 13.99 10.35 19.45
CA ASP A 19 12.70 9.77 19.83
C ASP A 19 11.59 10.03 18.78
N TRP A 20 11.95 10.54 17.59
CA TRP A 20 10.98 10.93 16.57
C TRP A 20 10.10 9.77 16.10
N GLU A 21 10.71 8.60 15.87
CA GLU A 21 9.99 7.37 15.48
C GLU A 21 8.92 7.00 16.52
N GLN A 22 9.25 7.13 17.80
CA GLN A 22 8.33 6.82 18.90
C GLN A 22 7.20 7.86 19.00
N THR A 23 7.46 9.10 18.60
CA THR A 23 6.43 10.15 18.49
C THR A 23 5.48 9.86 17.33
N LEU A 24 6.00 9.50 16.16
CA LEU A 24 5.21 9.11 14.99
C LEU A 24 4.31 7.89 15.28
N HIS A 25 4.81 6.93 16.06
CA HIS A 25 4.03 5.77 16.50
C HIS A 25 2.85 6.09 17.42
N LYS A 26 2.85 7.26 18.08
CA LYS A 26 1.77 7.71 18.97
C LYS A 26 0.68 8.48 18.23
N LEU A 27 0.87 8.79 16.95
CA LEU A 27 -0.13 9.49 16.15
C LEU A 27 -1.37 8.61 15.94
N THR A 28 -2.54 9.23 15.87
CA THR A 28 -3.78 8.46 15.86
C THR A 28 -3.96 7.75 14.51
N GLY A 29 -4.28 6.46 14.54
CA GLY A 29 -4.50 5.67 13.32
C GLY A 29 -3.24 5.11 12.67
N VAL A 30 -2.05 5.46 13.20
CA VAL A 30 -0.79 4.83 12.79
C VAL A 30 -0.72 3.40 13.30
N THR A 31 -0.46 2.48 12.38
CA THR A 31 -0.32 1.04 12.67
C THR A 31 1.13 0.57 12.62
N SER A 32 1.99 1.28 11.87
CA SER A 32 3.42 0.99 11.78
C SER A 32 4.20 2.22 11.35
N VAL A 33 5.41 2.37 11.86
CA VAL A 33 6.40 3.36 11.42
C VAL A 33 7.69 2.61 11.14
N GLN A 34 8.34 2.92 10.03
CA GLN A 34 9.61 2.34 9.61
C GLN A 34 10.56 3.48 9.24
N HIS A 35 11.76 3.47 9.80
CA HIS A 35 12.82 4.40 9.42
C HIS A 35 13.66 3.79 8.30
N GLU A 36 13.61 4.40 7.12
CA GLU A 36 14.31 3.96 5.90
C GLU A 36 15.73 4.54 5.80
N GLY A 37 16.15 5.33 6.80
CA GLY A 37 17.43 6.03 6.81
C GLY A 37 17.36 7.41 6.16
N ALA A 38 18.44 8.20 6.33
CA ALA A 38 18.53 9.58 5.83
C ALA A 38 17.33 10.49 6.20
N GLY A 39 16.73 10.24 7.38
CA GLY A 39 15.56 10.98 7.87
C GLY A 39 14.25 10.63 7.17
N MET A 40 14.20 9.56 6.38
CA MET A 40 13.02 9.10 5.67
C MET A 40 12.24 8.09 6.52
N TYR A 41 10.92 8.30 6.62
CA TYR A 41 10.00 7.47 7.37
C TYR A 41 8.85 7.02 6.51
N ARG A 42 8.55 5.73 6.57
CA ARG A 42 7.38 5.09 5.98
C ARG A 42 6.38 4.78 7.09
N ILE A 43 5.18 5.33 6.99
CA ILE A 43 4.15 5.25 8.00
C ILE A 43 2.92 4.59 7.41
N LEU A 44 2.44 3.52 8.03
CA LEU A 44 1.20 2.84 7.68
C LEU A 44 0.08 3.36 8.57
N THR A 45 -1.04 3.75 7.96
CA THR A 45 -2.21 4.30 8.66
C THR A 45 -3.51 3.88 8.00
N SER A 46 -4.55 3.70 8.81
CA SER A 46 -5.91 3.45 8.30
C SER A 46 -6.59 4.73 7.79
N ASP A 47 -6.09 5.91 8.18
CA ASP A 47 -6.60 7.22 7.76
C ASP A 47 -5.42 8.12 7.36
N GLY A 48 -5.15 8.19 6.05
CA GLY A 48 -4.07 8.99 5.50
C GLY A 48 -4.25 10.49 5.75
N SER A 49 -5.48 11.00 5.65
CA SER A 49 -5.77 12.43 5.77
C SER A 49 -5.53 12.95 7.18
N ARG A 50 -6.03 12.22 8.18
CA ARG A 50 -5.86 12.58 9.59
C ARG A 50 -4.42 12.41 10.04
N ALA A 51 -3.79 11.28 9.71
CA ALA A 51 -2.41 11.03 10.10
C ALA A 51 -1.43 12.03 9.47
N THR A 52 -1.70 12.50 8.25
CA THR A 52 -0.90 13.56 7.62
C THR A 52 -0.98 14.87 8.39
N THR A 53 -2.19 15.24 8.84
CA THR A 53 -2.40 16.46 9.63
C THR A 53 -1.70 16.36 10.97
N ASP A 54 -1.93 15.27 11.72
CA ASP A 54 -1.28 15.01 13.02
C ASP A 54 0.26 14.99 12.90
N LEU A 55 0.80 14.43 11.80
CA LEU A 55 2.25 14.39 11.53
C LEU A 55 2.82 15.79 11.32
N VAL A 56 2.17 16.62 10.51
CA VAL A 56 2.62 18.00 10.25
C VAL A 56 2.55 18.83 11.53
N GLU A 57 1.48 18.70 12.31
CA GLU A 57 1.35 19.37 13.61
C GLU A 57 2.45 18.94 14.59
N ALA A 58 2.72 17.63 14.69
CA ALA A 58 3.81 17.12 15.52
C ALA A 58 5.17 17.69 15.07
N ALA A 59 5.42 17.76 13.77
CA ALA A 59 6.66 18.31 13.22
C ALA A 59 6.81 19.80 13.57
N VAL A 60 5.74 20.59 13.44
CA VAL A 60 5.72 22.00 13.83
C VAL A 60 5.97 22.16 15.33
N HIS A 61 5.29 21.39 16.18
CA HIS A 61 5.47 21.46 17.64
C HIS A 61 6.89 21.06 18.09
N ALA A 62 7.51 20.09 17.42
CA ALA A 62 8.85 19.64 17.71
C ALA A 62 9.94 20.49 17.03
N GLY A 63 9.58 21.48 16.21
CA GLY A 63 10.52 22.30 15.44
C GLY A 63 11.26 21.51 14.35
N VAL A 64 10.71 20.39 13.91
CA VAL A 64 11.28 19.50 12.90
C VAL A 64 10.80 19.92 11.52
N ARG A 65 11.74 20.11 10.58
CA ARG A 65 11.37 20.50 9.21
C ARG A 65 11.02 19.28 8.37
N VAL A 66 9.84 19.32 7.76
CA VAL A 66 9.42 18.34 6.75
C VAL A 66 10.03 18.73 5.40
N LYS A 67 10.93 17.90 4.88
CA LYS A 67 11.59 18.09 3.58
C LYS A 67 10.77 17.55 2.42
N SER A 68 10.11 16.42 2.62
CA SER A 68 9.18 15.84 1.66
C SER A 68 8.07 15.10 2.38
N LEU A 69 6.88 15.07 1.79
CA LEU A 69 5.70 14.38 2.30
C LEU A 69 4.88 13.88 1.11
N SER A 70 4.66 12.58 1.05
CA SER A 70 3.86 11.90 0.03
C SER A 70 2.86 10.99 0.72
N VAL A 71 1.60 11.04 0.29
CA VAL A 71 0.52 10.22 0.83
C VAL A 71 -0.02 9.37 -0.31
N GLN A 72 0.10 8.05 -0.14
CA GLN A 72 -0.40 7.07 -1.09
C GLN A 72 -1.57 6.33 -0.44
N ASN A 73 -2.75 6.42 -1.06
CA ASN A 73 -3.90 5.61 -0.67
C ASN A 73 -3.87 4.32 -1.49
N THR A 74 -3.70 3.16 -0.84
CA THR A 74 -3.79 1.88 -1.57
C THR A 74 -5.25 1.43 -1.60
N THR A 75 -5.86 1.53 -2.77
CA THR A 75 -7.23 1.07 -3.00
C THR A 75 -7.20 -0.37 -3.50
N LEU A 76 -8.35 -1.06 -3.45
CA LEU A 76 -8.46 -2.43 -3.96
C LEU A 76 -8.09 -2.51 -5.46
N ASP A 77 -8.26 -1.42 -6.21
CA ASP A 77 -7.87 -1.30 -7.62
C ASP A 77 -6.35 -1.44 -7.82
N ASP A 78 -5.54 -0.89 -6.91
CA ASP A 78 -4.07 -0.95 -6.95
C ASP A 78 -3.51 -2.35 -6.69
N VAL A 79 -4.21 -3.13 -5.85
CA VAL A 79 -3.88 -4.54 -5.54
C VAL A 79 -4.42 -5.47 -6.63
N PHE A 80 -5.55 -5.14 -7.24
CA PHE A 80 -6.16 -5.95 -8.31
C PHE A 80 -5.25 -6.03 -9.53
N VAL A 81 -4.59 -4.92 -9.90
CA VAL A 81 -3.59 -4.87 -10.98
C VAL A 81 -2.36 -5.74 -10.68
N HIS A 82 -1.93 -5.81 -9.42
CA HIS A 82 -0.74 -6.59 -9.05
C HIS A 82 -1.02 -8.09 -8.84
N TYR A 83 -2.21 -8.48 -8.38
CA TYR A 83 -2.54 -9.89 -8.08
C TYR A 83 -3.29 -10.63 -9.19
N THR A 84 -4.17 -9.97 -9.95
CA THR A 84 -4.93 -10.66 -11.02
C THR A 84 -4.15 -10.82 -12.33
N GLY A 85 -2.99 -10.19 -12.46
CA GLY A 85 -2.08 -10.39 -13.60
C GLY A 85 -1.51 -11.82 -13.72
N ARG A 86 -1.46 -12.58 -12.61
CA ARG A 86 -1.08 -14.02 -12.64
C ARG A 86 -2.28 -14.97 -12.53
N GLN A 87 -3.37 -14.57 -11.88
CA GLN A 87 -4.51 -15.46 -11.62
C GLN A 87 -5.51 -15.57 -12.79
N LEU A 88 -5.67 -14.50 -13.61
CA LEU A 88 -6.57 -14.53 -14.77
C LEU A 88 -6.03 -15.37 -15.95
N ARG A 89 -4.72 -15.67 -16.00
CA ARG A 89 -4.16 -16.55 -17.05
C ARG A 89 -4.53 -18.02 -16.82
N ASP A 90 -4.52 -18.49 -15.57
CA ASP A 90 -4.77 -19.90 -15.28
C ASP A 90 -6.25 -20.30 -15.45
N GLU A 91 -7.19 -19.40 -15.15
CA GLU A 91 -8.62 -19.66 -15.41
C GLU A 91 -8.95 -19.69 -16.92
N LEU A 92 -8.34 -18.82 -17.73
CA LEU A 92 -8.56 -18.83 -19.18
C LEU A 92 -8.04 -20.14 -19.81
N VAL A 93 -6.87 -20.63 -19.36
CA VAL A 93 -6.28 -21.88 -19.88
C VAL A 93 -7.15 -23.10 -19.56
N LYS A 94 -7.82 -23.13 -18.40
CA LYS A 94 -8.73 -24.23 -18.05
C LYS A 94 -10.02 -24.24 -18.89
N ALA A 95 -10.51 -23.07 -19.30
CA ALA A 95 -11.71 -22.96 -20.13
C ALA A 95 -11.52 -23.45 -21.58
N TYR A 96 -10.30 -23.43 -22.11
CA TYR A 96 -9.99 -23.97 -23.44
C TYR A 96 -9.78 -25.50 -23.47
N GLY A 97 -9.95 -26.19 -22.34
CA GLY A 97 -9.89 -27.66 -22.24
C GLY A 97 -11.10 -28.43 -22.78
N PHE A 98 -12.03 -27.77 -23.50
CA PHE A 98 -13.15 -28.47 -24.14
C PHE A 98 -12.78 -28.92 -25.55
N THR A 99 -12.15 -30.10 -25.65
CA THR A 99 -11.97 -30.82 -26.91
C THR A 99 -13.33 -31.25 -27.45
N MET A 100 -13.68 -30.81 -28.67
CA MET A 100 -14.89 -31.27 -29.35
C MET A 100 -14.88 -32.80 -29.49
N PRO A 101 -15.98 -33.51 -29.19
CA PRO A 101 -16.09 -34.92 -29.54
C PRO A 101 -16.12 -35.07 -31.07
N SER A 102 -15.39 -36.06 -31.58
CA SER A 102 -15.31 -36.37 -33.02
C SER A 102 -16.70 -36.62 -33.60
N ARG A 103 -16.99 -35.99 -34.75
CA ARG A 103 -18.25 -36.18 -35.47
C ARG A 103 -18.36 -37.64 -35.95
N PRO A 104 -19.46 -38.35 -35.68
CA PRO A 104 -19.69 -39.67 -36.23
C PRO A 104 -20.08 -39.53 -37.70
N GLY A 105 -19.36 -40.21 -38.62
CA GLY A 105 -19.79 -40.30 -40.01
C GLY A 105 -18.74 -40.41 -41.13
N MET A 106 -17.47 -40.75 -40.86
CA MET A 106 -16.50 -41.01 -41.93
C MET A 106 -15.72 -42.29 -41.64
N GLN A 107 -16.33 -43.43 -41.96
CA GLN A 107 -15.61 -44.68 -42.26
C GLN A 107 -15.69 -44.87 -43.78
N PRO A 108 -14.57 -45.04 -44.51
CA PRO A 108 -14.59 -45.69 -45.81
C PRO A 108 -14.91 -47.19 -45.68
#